data_AF-A0AAD4EMW3-F1
#
_entry.id   AF-A0AAD4EMW3-F1
#
_cell.length_a   1.000
_cell.length_b   1.000
_cell.length_c   1.000
_cell.angle_alpha   90.00
_cell.angle_beta   90.00
_cell.angle_gamma   90.00
#
_symmetry.space_group_name_H-M   'P 1'
#
loop_
_entity.id
_entity.type
_entity.pdbx_description
1 polymer ?
#
loop_
_entity_poly.entity_id
_entity_poly.type
_entity_poly.pdbx_seq_one_letter_code
_entity_poly.pdbx_strand_id
1 'polypeptide(L)'
;MAHLPPNAAIFSPSVARAAASAAKDWSYIDAWLHRKFPGRGPPPFERNADTLRVLLALASANEAADEERTLIARLEAETLTQLRAHEQSLAQQENQTDNNNDNDNDDDNTITIDSAREAILASLETSLTRDGQTALTAMAALALQTATPLPTPAALASSLLALSTEAHTLDQTAARIQTLTAYLAAETAATAKLSAELRPPSPHHPHHHRHNDDDDDPSHSEDPTSAPAAAAAGGYHPPPSLSLTNLSTQRRIKTLAARLPEQRDKAASLARSVPLPSPTVPQLAREEEAYLSLLAHKRALDAQVRAFEGLPPDAEQARQELEGLREELTRLAGRRDEVFEGLVERETPRKGGGVRR
;
A
#
# COMPACT_ATOMS: atom_id res chain seq x y z
N MET A 1 -28.35 -24.41 -21.92
CA MET A 1 -27.74 -25.55 -22.62
C MET A 1 -26.67 -25.02 -23.56
N ALA A 2 -25.40 -25.02 -23.14
CA ALA A 2 -24.29 -24.93 -24.08
C ALA A 2 -24.05 -26.36 -24.58
N HIS A 3 -24.54 -26.65 -25.78
CA HIS A 3 -24.26 -27.92 -26.45
C HIS A 3 -22.79 -27.89 -26.87
N LEU A 4 -21.90 -28.30 -25.97
CA LEU A 4 -20.61 -28.83 -26.40
C LEU A 4 -20.95 -30.00 -27.32
N PRO A 5 -20.53 -30.00 -28.60
CA PRO A 5 -20.79 -31.12 -29.48
C PRO A 5 -20.20 -32.36 -28.80
N PRO A 6 -20.95 -33.46 -28.66
CA PRO A 6 -20.50 -34.68 -27.96
C PRO A 6 -19.25 -35.32 -28.58
N ASN A 7 -18.78 -34.78 -29.72
CA ASN A 7 -17.65 -35.26 -30.49
C ASN A 7 -16.31 -34.56 -30.18
N ALA A 8 -16.30 -33.39 -29.52
CA ALA A 8 -15.04 -32.62 -29.32
C ALA A 8 -14.14 -33.19 -28.21
N ALA A 9 -14.72 -33.91 -27.24
CA ALA A 9 -13.97 -34.61 -26.19
C ALA A 9 -13.15 -35.80 -26.71
N ILE A 10 -13.41 -36.25 -27.95
CA ILE A 10 -12.80 -37.44 -28.54
C ILE A 10 -11.48 -37.11 -29.26
N PHE A 11 -11.18 -35.84 -29.57
CA PHE A 11 -10.06 -35.47 -30.45
C PHE A 11 -8.81 -34.88 -29.78
N SER A 12 -8.72 -34.80 -28.44
CA SER A 12 -7.43 -34.55 -27.76
C SER A 12 -7.52 -34.78 -26.24
N PRO A 13 -6.58 -35.54 -25.63
CA PRO A 13 -6.48 -35.70 -24.17
C PRO A 13 -6.45 -34.38 -23.38
N SER A 14 -5.90 -33.31 -23.95
CA SER A 14 -5.83 -32.00 -23.30
C SER A 14 -7.18 -31.31 -23.22
N VAL A 15 -8.02 -31.42 -24.26
CA VAL A 15 -9.37 -30.86 -24.29
C VAL A 15 -10.28 -31.62 -23.34
N ALA A 16 -10.15 -32.94 -23.28
CA ALA A 16 -10.88 -33.78 -22.33
C ALA A 16 -10.54 -33.43 -20.87
N ARG A 17 -9.26 -33.19 -20.54
CA ARG A 17 -8.85 -32.74 -19.20
C ARG A 17 -9.41 -31.37 -18.84
N ALA A 18 -9.36 -30.40 -19.76
CA ALA A 18 -9.91 -29.06 -19.53
C ALA A 18 -11.44 -29.07 -19.35
N ALA A 19 -12.15 -29.92 -20.11
CA ALA A 19 -13.59 -30.10 -19.94
C ALA A 19 -13.92 -30.79 -18.60
N ALA A 20 -13.12 -31.78 -18.19
CA ALA A 20 -13.29 -32.46 -16.90
C ALA A 20 -13.02 -31.54 -15.71
N SER A 21 -11.98 -30.68 -15.77
CA SER A 21 -11.72 -29.68 -14.73
C SER A 21 -12.83 -28.65 -14.65
N ALA A 22 -13.29 -28.13 -15.80
CA ALA A 22 -14.41 -27.18 -15.82
C ALA A 22 -15.71 -27.80 -15.27
N ALA A 23 -15.98 -29.08 -15.55
CA ALA A 23 -17.14 -29.79 -14.98
C ALA A 23 -17.04 -29.93 -13.45
N LYS A 24 -15.83 -30.19 -12.92
CA LYS A 24 -15.59 -30.21 -11.47
C LYS A 24 -15.83 -28.84 -10.84
N ASP A 25 -15.32 -27.78 -11.44
CA ASP A 25 -15.48 -26.40 -10.94
C ASP A 25 -16.96 -25.99 -10.93
N TRP A 26 -17.72 -26.37 -11.96
CA TRP A 26 -19.17 -26.18 -11.98
C TRP A 26 -19.89 -26.94 -10.87
N SER A 27 -19.49 -28.19 -10.58
CA SER A 27 -20.10 -28.95 -9.48
C SER A 27 -19.84 -28.32 -8.10
N TYR A 28 -18.65 -27.75 -7.91
CA TYR A 28 -18.31 -27.01 -6.69
C TYR A 28 -19.17 -25.75 -6.55
N ILE A 29 -19.30 -24.95 -7.61
CA ILE A 29 -20.14 -23.75 -7.61
C ILE A 29 -21.62 -24.10 -7.42
N ASP A 30 -22.10 -25.18 -8.05
CA ASP A 30 -23.49 -25.63 -7.88
C ASP A 30 -23.75 -26.01 -6.41
N ALA A 31 -22.85 -26.75 -5.76
CA ALA A 31 -22.97 -27.06 -4.33
C ALA A 31 -22.92 -25.80 -3.45
N TRP A 32 -22.02 -24.86 -3.78
CA TRP A 32 -21.88 -23.58 -3.08
C TRP A 32 -23.13 -22.69 -3.22
N LEU A 33 -23.71 -22.60 -4.42
CA LEU A 33 -24.96 -21.87 -4.67
C LEU A 33 -26.15 -22.50 -3.94
N HIS A 34 -26.25 -23.84 -3.92
CA HIS A 34 -27.30 -24.51 -3.13
C HIS A 34 -27.17 -24.22 -1.63
N ARG A 35 -25.95 -24.10 -1.11
CA ARG A 35 -25.70 -23.68 0.28
C ARG A 35 -26.14 -22.24 0.53
N LYS A 36 -25.87 -21.31 -0.40
CA LYS A 36 -26.20 -19.88 -0.23
C LYS A 36 -27.67 -19.55 -0.50
N PHE A 37 -28.39 -20.36 -1.27
CA PHE A 37 -29.83 -20.19 -1.54
C PHE A 37 -30.66 -21.39 -1.07
N PRO A 38 -30.88 -21.56 0.25
CA PRO A 38 -31.74 -22.62 0.75
C PRO A 38 -33.20 -22.39 0.34
N GLY A 39 -33.83 -23.39 -0.29
CA GLY A 39 -35.26 -23.38 -0.64
C GLY A 39 -35.66 -22.51 -1.84
N ARG A 40 -34.76 -21.65 -2.35
CA ARG A 40 -34.96 -20.87 -3.58
C ARG A 40 -33.81 -21.21 -4.52
N GLY A 41 -34.08 -21.75 -5.70
CA GLY A 41 -33.01 -22.02 -6.66
C GLY A 41 -32.24 -20.73 -6.99
N PRO A 42 -30.93 -20.82 -7.32
CA PRO A 42 -30.19 -19.65 -7.77
C PRO A 42 -30.89 -19.04 -9.00
N PRO A 43 -30.86 -17.70 -9.17
CA PRO A 43 -31.40 -17.05 -10.36
C PRO A 43 -30.83 -17.67 -11.65
N PRO A 44 -31.58 -17.73 -12.75
CA PRO A 44 -31.06 -18.26 -14.00
C PRO A 44 -29.92 -17.36 -14.51
N PHE A 45 -28.77 -17.95 -14.81
CA PHE A 45 -27.62 -17.26 -15.39
C PHE A 45 -27.01 -18.10 -16.53
N GLU A 46 -26.28 -17.42 -17.41
CA GLU A 46 -25.58 -18.07 -18.50
C GLU A 46 -24.34 -18.81 -17.98
N ARG A 47 -24.20 -20.10 -18.29
CA ARG A 47 -23.00 -20.89 -17.94
C ARG A 47 -21.91 -20.68 -19.00
N ASN A 48 -21.13 -19.62 -18.85
CA ASN A 48 -19.97 -19.29 -19.68
C ASN A 48 -18.65 -19.42 -18.86
N ALA A 49 -17.51 -19.61 -19.52
CA ALA A 49 -16.19 -19.67 -18.88
C ALA A 49 -15.87 -18.40 -18.06
N ASP A 50 -16.35 -17.24 -18.52
CA ASP A 50 -16.19 -15.99 -17.77
C ASP A 50 -17.02 -15.96 -16.49
N THR A 51 -18.26 -16.45 -16.56
CA THR A 51 -19.12 -16.57 -15.36
C THR A 51 -18.58 -17.59 -14.37
N LEU A 52 -17.98 -18.69 -14.84
CA LEU A 52 -17.31 -19.67 -13.98
C LEU A 52 -16.16 -19.02 -13.21
N ARG A 53 -15.33 -18.23 -13.89
CA ARG A 53 -14.20 -17.53 -13.28
C ARG A 53 -14.67 -16.54 -12.20
N VAL A 54 -15.70 -15.76 -12.50
CA VAL A 54 -16.26 -14.78 -11.55
C VAL A 54 -16.89 -15.47 -10.35
N LEU A 55 -17.68 -16.53 -10.57
CA LEU A 55 -18.34 -17.28 -9.49
C LEU A 55 -17.34 -18.01 -8.60
N LEU A 56 -16.25 -18.55 -9.17
CA LEU A 56 -15.18 -19.17 -8.39
C LEU A 56 -14.46 -18.14 -7.53
N ALA A 57 -14.12 -16.97 -8.09
CA ALA A 57 -13.52 -15.88 -7.33
C ALA A 57 -14.46 -15.37 -6.21
N LEU A 58 -15.76 -15.29 -6.49
CA LEU A 58 -16.77 -14.90 -5.51
C LEU A 58 -16.95 -15.96 -4.41
N ALA A 59 -16.90 -17.25 -4.77
CA ALA A 59 -16.98 -18.34 -3.81
C ALA A 59 -15.78 -18.31 -2.85
N SER A 60 -14.55 -18.19 -3.38
CA SER A 60 -13.34 -18.07 -2.56
C SER A 60 -13.32 -16.80 -1.70
N ALA A 61 -13.78 -15.67 -2.23
CA ALA A 61 -13.87 -14.43 -1.47
C ALA A 61 -14.90 -14.51 -0.32
N ASN A 62 -16.03 -15.19 -0.55
CA ASN A 62 -17.01 -15.44 0.50
C ASN A 62 -16.47 -16.39 1.57
N GLU A 63 -15.75 -17.44 1.19
CA GLU A 63 -15.15 -18.36 2.16
C GLU A 63 -14.08 -17.66 3.01
N ALA A 64 -13.22 -16.83 2.39
CA ALA A 64 -12.27 -16.00 3.13
C ALA A 64 -12.98 -15.02 4.10
N ALA A 65 -14.05 -14.36 3.66
CA ALA A 65 -14.82 -13.46 4.52
C ALA A 65 -15.55 -14.20 5.65
N ASP A 66 -16.07 -15.40 5.38
CA ASP A 66 -16.70 -16.24 6.40
C ASP A 66 -15.64 -16.70 7.44
N GLU A 67 -14.42 -17.07 7.01
CA GLU A 67 -13.29 -17.38 7.89
C GLU A 67 -12.89 -16.18 8.77
N GLU A 68 -12.72 -14.99 8.18
CA GLU A 68 -12.40 -13.76 8.93
C GLU A 68 -13.45 -13.45 10.01
N ARG A 69 -14.74 -13.58 9.68
CA ARG A 69 -15.83 -13.39 10.65
C ARG A 69 -15.75 -14.39 11.80
N THR A 70 -15.41 -15.65 11.52
CA THR A 70 -15.26 -16.65 12.58
C THR A 70 -14.06 -16.36 13.50
N LEU A 71 -12.97 -15.83 12.95
CA LEU A 71 -11.81 -15.42 13.74
C LEU A 71 -12.12 -14.22 14.63
N ILE A 72 -12.82 -13.21 14.09
CA ILE A 72 -13.27 -12.05 14.86
C ILE A 72 -14.19 -12.48 16.00
N ALA A 73 -15.21 -13.30 15.72
CA ALA A 73 -16.13 -13.79 16.75
C ALA A 73 -15.41 -14.59 17.85
N ARG A 74 -14.37 -15.35 17.49
CA ARG A 74 -13.55 -16.08 18.47
C ARG A 74 -12.72 -15.13 19.35
N LEU A 75 -12.11 -14.13 18.74
CA LEU A 75 -11.33 -13.12 19.46
C LEU A 75 -12.23 -12.29 20.39
N GLU A 76 -13.40 -11.87 19.91
CA GLU A 76 -14.42 -11.19 20.73
C GLU A 76 -14.85 -12.06 21.92
N ALA A 77 -15.10 -13.36 21.71
CA ALA A 77 -15.43 -14.27 22.80
C ALA A 77 -14.28 -14.38 23.83
N GLU A 78 -13.04 -14.50 23.36
CA GLU A 78 -11.86 -14.59 24.24
C GLU A 78 -11.63 -13.30 25.02
N THR A 79 -11.69 -12.14 24.36
CA THR A 79 -11.55 -10.82 25.01
C THR A 79 -12.66 -10.58 26.03
N LEU A 80 -13.91 -10.94 25.75
CA LEU A 80 -15.00 -10.88 26.73
C LEU A 80 -14.76 -11.79 27.94
N THR A 81 -14.17 -12.97 27.75
CA THR A 81 -13.81 -13.83 28.89
C THR A 81 -12.69 -13.25 29.74
N GLN A 82 -11.69 -12.63 29.12
CA GLN A 82 -10.59 -11.97 29.83
C GLN A 82 -11.07 -10.75 30.61
N LEU A 83 -11.92 -9.91 30.00
CA LEU A 83 -12.52 -8.75 30.69
C LEU A 83 -13.34 -9.17 31.90
N ARG A 84 -14.18 -10.21 31.77
CA ARG A 84 -14.94 -10.75 32.91
C ARG A 84 -14.04 -11.27 34.01
N ALA A 85 -12.94 -11.95 33.68
CA ALA A 85 -11.97 -12.42 34.66
C ALA A 85 -11.28 -11.25 35.38
N HIS A 86 -10.95 -10.19 34.64
CA HIS A 86 -10.34 -8.98 35.19
C HIS A 86 -11.32 -8.22 36.11
N GLU A 87 -12.57 -8.03 35.70
CA GLU A 87 -13.62 -7.44 36.54
C GLU A 87 -13.83 -8.23 37.84
N GLN A 88 -13.79 -9.56 37.78
CA GLN A 88 -13.85 -10.41 38.98
C GLN A 88 -12.63 -10.23 39.89
N SER A 89 -11.45 -10.01 39.32
CA SER A 89 -10.23 -9.76 40.11
C SER A 89 -10.25 -8.38 40.79
N LEU A 90 -10.75 -7.34 40.11
CA LEU A 90 -10.94 -6.00 40.68
C LEU A 90 -11.96 -6.02 41.83
N ALA A 91 -13.08 -6.70 41.66
CA ALA A 91 -14.10 -6.84 42.71
C ALA A 91 -13.57 -7.61 43.95
N GLN A 92 -12.58 -8.49 43.78
CA GLN A 92 -11.90 -9.15 44.90
C GLN A 92 -10.88 -8.22 45.58
N GLN A 93 -10.25 -7.33 44.81
CA GLN A 93 -9.27 -6.36 45.31
C GLN A 93 -9.95 -5.24 46.12
N GLU A 94 -11.10 -4.72 45.66
CA GLU A 94 -11.87 -3.69 46.40
C GLU A 94 -12.28 -4.17 47.80
N ASN A 95 -12.68 -5.44 47.95
CA ASN A 95 -13.00 -6.02 49.26
C ASN A 95 -11.78 -6.16 50.20
N GLN A 96 -10.56 -5.98 49.70
CA GLN A 96 -9.32 -6.11 50.47
C GLN A 96 -8.70 -4.76 50.85
N THR A 97 -9.04 -3.67 50.16
CA THR A 97 -8.59 -2.29 50.47
C THR A 97 -9.37 -1.59 51.58
N ASP A 98 -10.58 -2.04 51.93
CA ASP A 98 -11.38 -1.45 53.01
C ASP A 98 -10.82 -1.68 54.44
N ASN A 99 -9.70 -2.39 54.59
CA ASN A 99 -9.12 -2.73 55.89
C ASN A 99 -7.81 -2.01 56.25
N ASN A 100 -7.25 -1.12 55.42
CA ASN A 100 -6.02 -0.40 55.77
C ASN A 100 -6.04 1.08 55.37
N ASN A 101 -6.43 1.88 56.35
CA ASN A 101 -5.82 3.14 56.78
C ASN A 101 -5.93 4.38 55.89
N ASP A 102 -6.55 5.40 56.49
CA ASP A 102 -6.10 6.78 56.55
C ASP A 102 -4.59 6.93 56.28
N ASN A 103 -4.24 7.69 55.24
CA ASN A 103 -3.21 8.72 55.33
C ASN A 103 -3.19 9.58 54.06
N ASP A 104 -3.07 10.88 54.29
CA ASP A 104 -2.68 11.93 53.34
C ASP A 104 -1.66 11.43 52.31
N ASN A 105 -1.92 11.63 51.02
CA ASN A 105 -0.88 11.66 49.98
C ASN A 105 -1.42 12.18 48.63
N ASP A 106 -1.43 13.50 48.45
CA ASP A 106 -1.56 14.11 47.12
C ASP A 106 -0.30 13.83 46.23
N ASP A 107 0.81 13.35 46.81
CA ASP A 107 2.06 13.00 46.10
C ASP A 107 2.11 11.54 45.59
N ASP A 108 1.29 10.65 46.17
CA ASP A 108 1.18 9.23 45.76
C ASP A 108 0.35 9.07 44.48
N ASN A 109 -0.55 10.02 44.19
CA ASN A 109 -1.35 9.99 42.96
C ASN A 109 -0.49 10.15 41.68
N THR A 110 0.59 10.94 41.73
CA THR A 110 1.50 11.12 40.59
C THR A 110 2.37 9.89 40.35
N ILE A 111 2.90 9.30 41.43
CA ILE A 111 3.72 8.08 41.37
C ILE A 111 2.86 6.88 40.94
N THR A 112 1.61 6.80 41.39
CA THR A 112 0.67 5.77 40.97
C THR A 112 0.20 5.94 39.53
N ILE A 113 0.00 7.17 39.04
CA ILE A 113 -0.32 7.42 37.61
C ILE A 113 0.85 7.06 36.71
N ASP A 114 2.09 7.45 37.05
CA ASP A 114 3.26 7.11 36.25
C ASP A 114 3.56 5.59 36.31
N SER A 115 3.39 4.97 37.48
CA SER A 115 3.48 3.51 37.65
C SER A 115 2.39 2.77 36.88
N ALA A 116 1.14 3.24 36.91
CA ALA A 116 0.04 2.69 36.14
C ALA A 116 0.26 2.86 34.64
N ARG A 117 0.78 4.02 34.22
CA ARG A 117 1.17 4.27 32.83
C ARG A 117 2.26 3.30 32.38
N GLU A 118 3.30 3.10 33.18
CA GLU A 118 4.39 2.18 32.86
C GLU A 118 3.91 0.72 32.85
N ALA A 119 3.02 0.34 33.77
CA ALA A 119 2.36 -0.97 33.77
C ALA A 119 1.46 -1.18 32.55
N ILE A 120 0.71 -0.17 32.12
CA ILE A 120 -0.11 -0.21 30.90
C ILE A 120 0.79 -0.32 29.67
N LEU A 121 1.88 0.45 29.59
CA LEU A 121 2.82 0.38 28.48
C LEU A 121 3.51 -0.99 28.41
N ALA A 122 3.92 -1.55 29.56
CA ALA A 122 4.49 -2.89 29.64
C ALA A 122 3.46 -3.98 29.29
N SER A 123 2.20 -3.83 29.72
CA SER A 123 1.10 -4.72 29.34
C SER A 123 0.83 -4.65 27.84
N LEU A 124 0.82 -3.45 27.24
CA LEU A 124 0.69 -3.26 25.80
C LEU A 124 1.87 -3.90 25.06
N GLU A 125 3.11 -3.65 25.50
CA GLU A 125 4.31 -4.23 24.89
C GLU A 125 4.34 -5.77 24.97
N THR A 126 3.90 -6.34 26.10
CA THR A 126 3.81 -7.81 26.27
C THR A 126 2.62 -8.43 25.56
N SER A 127 1.54 -7.67 25.31
CA SER A 127 0.38 -8.12 24.53
C SER A 127 0.60 -8.07 23.02
N LEU A 128 1.61 -7.33 22.54
CA LEU A 128 1.96 -7.28 21.14
C LEU A 128 2.61 -8.59 20.68
N THR A 129 2.19 -9.09 19.51
CA THR A 129 2.88 -10.18 18.84
C THR A 129 4.31 -9.77 18.50
N ARG A 130 5.19 -10.76 18.30
CA ARG A 130 6.59 -10.52 17.90
C ARG A 130 6.68 -9.63 16.65
N ASP A 131 5.79 -9.87 15.69
CA ASP A 131 5.70 -9.05 14.47
C ASP A 131 5.26 -7.62 14.79
N GLY A 132 4.30 -7.44 15.70
CA GLY A 132 3.88 -6.13 16.20
C GLY A 132 5.03 -5.34 16.84
N GLN A 133 5.82 -5.98 17.71
CA GLN A 133 6.97 -5.34 18.36
C GLN A 133 8.03 -4.91 17.34
N THR A 134 8.33 -5.76 16.36
CA THR A 134 9.27 -5.41 15.29
C THR A 134 8.78 -4.26 14.43
N ALA A 135 7.48 -4.22 14.10
CA ALA A 135 6.88 -3.15 13.33
C ALA A 135 6.91 -1.81 14.08
N LEU A 136 6.61 -1.81 15.38
CA LEU A 136 6.65 -0.62 16.22
C LEU A 136 8.08 -0.08 16.36
N THR A 137 9.06 -0.97 16.57
CA THR A 137 10.48 -0.61 16.60
C THR A 137 10.94 -0.01 15.28
N ALA A 138 10.53 -0.58 14.15
CA ALA A 138 10.83 -0.05 12.82
C ALA A 138 10.20 1.32 12.57
N MET A 139 8.95 1.53 13.01
CA MET A 139 8.27 2.82 12.92
C MET A 139 8.95 3.89 13.79
N ALA A 140 9.37 3.53 15.00
CA ALA A 140 10.11 4.44 15.88
C ALA A 140 11.46 4.84 15.26
N ALA A 141 12.19 3.87 14.68
CA ALA A 141 13.44 4.14 13.97
C ALA A 141 13.23 5.07 12.75
N LEU A 142 12.18 4.82 11.96
CA LEU A 142 11.81 5.69 10.84
C LEU A 142 11.45 7.10 11.30
N ALA A 143 10.64 7.23 12.36
CA ALA A 143 10.25 8.52 12.91
C ALA A 143 11.45 9.35 13.39
N LEU A 144 12.45 8.70 14.01
CA LEU A 144 13.70 9.34 14.40
C LEU A 144 14.50 9.80 13.17
N GLN A 145 14.57 8.97 12.14
CA GLN A 145 15.32 9.28 10.92
C GLN A 145 14.67 10.38 10.08
N THR A 146 13.34 10.45 10.07
CA THR A 146 12.56 11.49 9.37
C THR A 146 12.30 12.72 10.25
N ALA A 147 12.75 12.71 11.51
CA ALA A 147 12.55 13.76 12.51
C ALA A 147 11.10 14.27 12.61
N THR A 148 10.12 13.36 12.52
CA THR A 148 8.70 13.71 12.55
C THR A 148 8.20 13.80 14.00
N PRO A 149 7.70 14.95 14.47
CA PRO A 149 7.35 15.16 15.88
C PRO A 149 6.08 14.40 16.33
N LEU A 150 5.25 13.94 15.38
CA LEU A 150 4.10 13.08 15.66
C LEU A 150 3.97 12.01 14.56
N PRO A 151 4.60 10.84 14.73
CA PRO A 151 4.60 9.81 13.70
C PRO A 151 3.23 9.14 13.62
N THR A 152 2.45 9.47 12.59
CA THR A 152 1.32 8.63 12.17
C THR A 152 1.82 7.59 11.16
N PRO A 153 1.29 6.35 11.17
CA PRO A 153 1.74 5.31 10.25
C PRO A 153 1.57 5.72 8.77
N ALA A 154 0.51 6.48 8.46
CA ALA A 154 0.31 7.03 7.12
C ALA A 154 1.37 8.08 6.73
N ALA A 155 1.75 8.98 7.65
CA ALA A 155 2.81 9.95 7.40
C ALA A 155 4.17 9.28 7.21
N LEU A 156 4.52 8.32 8.07
CA LEU A 156 5.76 7.54 7.92
C LEU A 156 5.78 6.73 6.62
N ALA A 157 4.68 6.10 6.24
CA ALA A 157 4.58 5.37 4.97
C ALA A 157 4.76 6.30 3.76
N SER A 158 4.17 7.49 3.79
CA SER A 158 4.35 8.48 2.72
C SER A 158 5.81 8.96 2.61
N SER A 159 6.47 9.16 3.75
CA SER A 159 7.90 9.53 3.79
C SER A 159 8.80 8.40 3.31
N LEU A 160 8.49 7.16 3.68
CA LEU A 160 9.23 5.97 3.20
C LEU A 160 9.07 5.83 1.69
N LEU A 161 7.85 5.98 1.16
CA LEU A 161 7.61 5.94 -0.26
C LEU A 161 8.38 7.06 -0.98
N ALA A 162 8.32 8.29 -0.47
CA ALA A 162 9.09 9.41 -1.03
C ALA A 162 10.60 9.10 -1.06
N LEU A 163 11.18 8.66 0.06
CA LEU A 163 12.59 8.27 0.14
C LEU A 163 12.94 7.11 -0.80
N SER A 164 12.07 6.10 -0.92
CA SER A 164 12.29 4.98 -1.83
C SER A 164 12.25 5.41 -3.30
N THR A 165 11.35 6.33 -3.65
CA THR A 165 11.27 6.89 -5.00
C THR A 165 12.50 7.75 -5.29
N GLU A 166 12.94 8.56 -4.34
CA GLU A 166 14.15 9.37 -4.48
C GLU A 166 15.38 8.48 -4.67
N ALA A 167 15.57 7.48 -3.80
CA ALA A 167 16.67 6.52 -3.92
C ALA A 167 16.68 5.81 -5.29
N HIS A 168 15.51 5.35 -5.76
CA HIS A 168 15.42 4.69 -7.06
C HIS A 168 15.71 5.64 -8.23
N THR A 169 15.24 6.89 -8.14
CA THR A 169 15.58 7.89 -9.18
C THR A 169 17.07 8.19 -9.18
N LEU A 170 17.72 8.28 -8.03
CA LEU A 170 19.17 8.47 -7.92
C LEU A 170 19.92 7.28 -8.52
N ASP A 171 19.54 6.05 -8.21
CA ASP A 171 20.13 4.85 -8.81
C ASP A 171 19.98 4.83 -10.34
N GLN A 172 18.79 5.17 -10.85
CA GLN A 172 18.56 5.25 -12.29
C GLN A 172 19.41 6.35 -12.94
N THR A 173 19.55 7.51 -12.29
CA THR A 173 20.41 8.59 -12.79
C THR A 173 21.89 8.20 -12.78
N ALA A 174 22.35 7.50 -11.73
CA ALA A 174 23.70 6.99 -11.63
C ALA A 174 24.00 5.98 -12.74
N ALA A 175 23.10 5.03 -12.99
CA ALA A 175 23.23 4.08 -14.09
C ALA A 175 23.29 4.78 -15.46
N ARG A 176 22.44 5.79 -15.68
CA ARG A 176 22.47 6.58 -16.93
C ARG A 176 23.78 7.35 -17.09
N ILE A 177 24.29 7.97 -16.02
CA ILE A 177 25.59 8.66 -16.04
C ILE A 177 26.70 7.66 -16.37
N GLN A 178 26.72 6.48 -15.76
CA GLN A 178 27.72 5.44 -16.05
C GLN A 178 27.71 5.03 -17.52
N THR A 179 26.53 4.84 -18.13
CA THR A 179 26.42 4.53 -19.56
C THR A 179 26.94 5.66 -20.45
N LEU A 180 26.66 6.92 -20.10
CA LEU A 180 27.17 8.08 -20.85
C LEU A 180 28.69 8.21 -20.71
N THR A 181 29.23 8.00 -19.52
CA THR A 181 30.68 8.02 -19.28
C THR A 181 31.38 6.92 -20.07
N ALA A 182 30.82 5.70 -20.11
CA ALA A 182 31.38 4.61 -20.91
C ALA A 182 31.35 4.93 -22.41
N TYR A 183 30.27 5.53 -22.90
CA TYR A 183 30.16 5.96 -24.30
C TYR A 183 31.18 7.07 -24.64
N LEU A 184 31.31 8.09 -23.80
CA LEU A 184 32.29 9.16 -23.97
C LEU A 184 33.73 8.62 -23.93
N ALA A 185 34.03 7.66 -23.04
CA ALA A 185 35.32 6.99 -22.99
C ALA A 185 35.62 6.21 -24.29
N ALA A 186 34.62 5.54 -24.85
CA ALA A 186 34.77 4.84 -26.14
C ALA A 186 34.99 5.81 -27.31
N GLU A 187 34.24 6.91 -27.39
CA GLU A 187 34.40 7.93 -28.44
C GLU A 187 35.73 8.69 -28.33
N THR A 188 36.16 9.01 -27.11
CA THR A 188 37.49 9.62 -26.88
C THR A 188 38.62 8.67 -27.28
N ALA A 189 38.51 7.37 -27.01
CA ALA A 189 39.47 6.38 -27.49
C ALA A 189 39.46 6.26 -29.03
N ALA A 190 38.28 6.28 -29.65
CA ALA A 190 38.15 6.22 -31.11
C ALA A 190 38.74 7.45 -31.80
N THR A 191 38.44 8.65 -31.28
CA THR A 191 39.00 9.91 -31.79
C THR A 191 40.50 10.00 -31.54
N ALA A 192 41.01 9.52 -30.39
CA ALA A 192 42.44 9.44 -30.14
C ALA A 192 43.15 8.53 -31.15
N LYS A 193 42.56 7.36 -31.46
CA LYS A 193 43.09 6.45 -32.49
C LYS A 193 43.11 7.11 -33.88
N LEU A 194 42.01 7.76 -34.28
CA LEU A 194 41.95 8.50 -35.54
C LEU A 194 43.01 9.63 -35.59
N SER A 195 43.19 10.35 -34.48
CA SER A 195 44.21 11.40 -34.39
C SER A 195 45.64 10.86 -34.48
N ALA A 196 45.88 9.63 -34.03
CA ALA A 196 47.16 8.97 -34.16
C ALA A 196 47.41 8.48 -35.60
N GLU A 197 46.38 7.99 -36.29
CA GLU A 197 46.45 7.62 -37.70
C GLU A 197 46.66 8.83 -38.62
N LEU A 198 46.09 9.99 -38.26
CA LEU A 198 46.28 11.25 -38.98
C LEU A 198 47.54 12.01 -38.56
N ARG A 199 48.27 11.54 -37.54
CA ARG A 199 49.52 12.18 -37.10
C ARG A 199 50.63 11.82 -38.11
N PRO A 200 51.24 12.80 -38.79
CA PRO A 200 52.36 12.53 -39.69
C PRO A 200 53.54 11.95 -38.90
N PRO A 201 54.40 11.12 -39.52
CA PRO A 201 55.60 10.62 -38.85
C PRO A 201 56.45 11.81 -38.40
N SER A 202 56.74 11.90 -37.11
CA SER A 202 57.70 12.89 -36.61
C SER A 202 59.04 12.67 -37.31
N PRO A 203 59.66 13.73 -37.86
CA PRO A 203 61.00 13.61 -38.42
C PRO A 203 61.96 13.26 -37.27
N HIS A 204 62.49 12.04 -37.29
CA HIS A 204 63.67 11.69 -36.51
C HIS A 204 64.81 12.59 -36.99
N HIS A 205 65.11 13.64 -36.25
CA HIS A 205 66.43 14.27 -36.31
C HIS A 205 67.42 13.26 -35.70
N PRO A 206 68.34 12.68 -36.48
CA PRO A 206 69.42 11.90 -35.90
C PRO A 206 70.33 12.89 -35.18
N HIS A 207 70.35 12.86 -33.85
CA HIS A 207 71.49 13.39 -33.12
C HIS A 207 72.70 12.53 -33.48
N HIS A 208 73.48 13.01 -34.46
CA HIS A 208 74.85 12.58 -34.67
C HIS A 208 75.62 12.80 -33.37
N HIS A 209 76.03 11.72 -32.72
CA HIS A 209 77.22 11.72 -31.89
C HIS A 209 78.40 12.06 -32.81
N ARG A 210 78.85 13.31 -32.76
CA ARG A 210 80.14 13.75 -33.32
C ARG A 210 81.16 13.63 -32.20
N HIS A 211 82.09 12.69 -32.34
CA HIS A 211 83.37 12.73 -31.65
C HIS A 211 84.46 12.89 -32.71
N ASN A 212 85.19 13.99 -32.54
CA ASN A 212 86.52 14.34 -33.03
C ASN A 212 86.83 14.63 -34.51
N ASP A 213 87.47 15.80 -34.62
CA ASP A 213 88.66 16.16 -35.41
C ASP A 213 88.59 16.32 -36.94
N ASP A 214 89.22 17.42 -37.32
CA ASP A 214 89.88 17.80 -38.56
C ASP A 214 89.04 18.21 -39.80
N ASP A 215 89.24 19.49 -40.12
CA ASP A 215 89.10 20.09 -41.43
C ASP A 215 89.98 19.35 -42.44
N ASP A 216 89.41 18.85 -43.55
CA ASP A 216 90.09 18.79 -44.85
C ASP A 216 89.10 18.52 -45.99
N ASP A 217 88.94 19.57 -46.81
CA ASP A 217 88.84 19.66 -48.28
C ASP A 217 87.81 18.83 -49.12
N PRO A 218 87.21 19.43 -50.18
CA PRO A 218 86.06 18.90 -50.93
C PRO A 218 86.40 18.39 -52.34
N SER A 219 85.57 17.48 -52.85
CA SER A 219 85.39 17.13 -54.28
C SER A 219 84.28 16.05 -54.33
N HIS A 220 83.44 15.82 -55.33
CA HIS A 220 83.08 16.39 -56.64
C HIS A 220 81.91 15.50 -57.16
N SER A 221 81.15 15.98 -58.16
CA SER A 221 80.48 15.20 -59.24
C SER A 221 79.35 14.21 -58.86
N GLU A 222 78.08 14.47 -59.23
CA GLU A 222 77.42 14.25 -60.54
C GLU A 222 76.79 12.84 -60.71
N ASP A 223 75.45 12.80 -60.64
CA ASP A 223 74.50 12.19 -61.62
C ASP A 223 74.57 10.67 -61.97
N PRO A 224 73.60 10.08 -62.71
CA PRO A 224 72.34 9.52 -62.22
C PRO A 224 72.15 8.03 -62.65
N THR A 225 70.91 7.52 -62.56
CA THR A 225 70.37 6.28 -63.16
C THR A 225 70.32 5.00 -62.31
N SER A 226 69.10 4.68 -61.85
CA SER A 226 68.48 3.35 -62.04
C SER A 226 67.06 3.32 -61.45
N ALA A 227 66.05 3.47 -62.31
CA ALA A 227 64.83 2.68 -62.17
C ALA A 227 65.13 1.24 -62.69
N PRO A 228 64.36 0.17 -62.38
CA PRO A 228 63.00 0.16 -61.86
C PRO A 228 62.72 -0.90 -60.76
N ALA A 229 61.73 -0.65 -59.89
CA ALA A 229 61.01 -1.73 -59.23
C ALA A 229 59.60 -1.25 -58.84
N ALA A 230 58.65 -1.54 -59.71
CA ALA A 230 57.23 -1.44 -59.40
C ALA A 230 56.91 -2.44 -58.27
N ALA A 231 56.66 -1.93 -57.07
CA ALA A 231 56.08 -2.69 -55.97
C ALA A 231 55.02 -1.84 -55.27
N ALA A 232 53.78 -2.11 -55.68
CA ALA A 232 52.55 -1.98 -54.89
C ALA A 232 52.45 -0.77 -53.94
N ALA A 233 51.81 0.30 -54.42
CA ALA A 233 51.08 1.21 -53.56
C ALA A 233 49.96 0.42 -52.85
N GLY A 234 50.28 -0.15 -51.68
CA GLY A 234 49.35 -0.79 -50.76
C GLY A 234 48.46 0.26 -50.09
N GLY A 235 47.61 0.92 -50.87
CA GLY A 235 46.52 1.72 -50.35
C GLY A 235 45.46 0.78 -49.78
N TYR A 236 45.12 0.96 -48.49
CA TYR A 236 44.02 0.26 -47.84
C TYR A 236 42.73 0.47 -48.65
N HIS A 237 42.22 -0.59 -49.27
CA HIS A 237 40.89 -0.59 -49.85
C HIS A 237 39.93 -1.21 -48.83
N PRO A 238 38.97 -0.47 -48.26
CA PRO A 238 38.02 -1.03 -47.31
C PRO A 238 37.24 -2.18 -47.97
N PRO A 239 36.96 -3.28 -47.25
CA PRO A 239 36.29 -4.43 -47.82
C PRO A 239 34.89 -4.02 -48.34
N PRO A 240 34.51 -4.43 -49.56
CA PRO A 240 33.28 -3.96 -50.23
C PRO A 240 32.01 -4.30 -49.44
N SER A 241 32.07 -5.33 -48.57
CA SER A 241 30.97 -5.72 -47.69
C SER A 241 30.58 -4.64 -46.68
N LEU A 242 31.53 -3.84 -46.16
CA LEU A 242 31.23 -2.75 -45.21
C LEU A 242 30.44 -1.62 -45.87
N SER A 243 30.71 -1.32 -47.13
CA SER A 243 29.96 -0.31 -47.88
C SER A 243 28.50 -0.75 -48.10
N LEU A 244 28.29 -2.04 -48.38
CA LEU A 244 26.96 -2.63 -48.55
C LEU A 244 26.19 -2.70 -47.23
N THR A 245 26.83 -3.06 -46.12
CA THR A 245 26.19 -3.08 -44.80
C THR A 245 25.89 -1.67 -44.29
N ASN A 246 26.76 -0.70 -44.53
CA ASN A 246 26.50 0.70 -44.17
C ASN A 246 25.32 1.27 -45.00
N LEU A 247 25.28 0.96 -46.30
CA LEU A 247 24.15 1.36 -47.14
C LEU A 247 22.84 0.69 -46.68
N SER A 248 22.87 -0.57 -46.27
CA SER A 248 21.67 -1.27 -45.78
C SER A 248 21.20 -0.76 -44.42
N THR A 249 22.11 -0.44 -43.50
CA THR A 249 21.77 0.19 -42.21
C THR A 249 21.23 1.60 -42.40
N GLN A 250 21.83 2.41 -43.28
CA GLN A 250 21.32 3.74 -43.61
C GLN A 250 19.91 3.67 -44.23
N ARG A 251 19.66 2.71 -45.13
CA ARG A 251 18.31 2.48 -45.69
C ARG A 251 17.32 2.07 -44.60
N ARG A 252 17.71 1.16 -43.69
CA ARG A 252 16.88 0.73 -42.55
C ARG A 252 16.56 1.88 -41.61
N ILE A 253 17.55 2.70 -41.27
CA ILE A 253 17.37 3.92 -40.44
C ILE A 253 16.40 4.88 -41.14
N LYS A 254 16.57 5.14 -42.44
CA LYS A 254 15.63 5.98 -43.20
C LYS A 254 14.20 5.42 -43.20
N THR A 255 14.03 4.11 -43.38
CA THR A 255 12.70 3.49 -43.35
C THR A 255 12.05 3.53 -41.97
N LEU A 256 12.81 3.37 -40.88
CA LEU A 256 12.30 3.46 -39.52
C LEU A 256 12.01 4.92 -39.13
N ALA A 257 12.89 5.85 -39.52
CA ALA A 257 12.71 7.28 -39.30
C ALA A 257 11.45 7.81 -40.01
N ALA A 258 11.16 7.33 -41.22
CA ALA A 258 9.94 7.67 -41.94
C ALA A 258 8.65 7.15 -41.25
N ARG A 259 8.73 6.08 -40.43
CA ARG A 259 7.59 5.50 -39.71
C ARG A 259 7.34 6.12 -38.32
N LEU A 260 8.33 6.81 -37.75
CA LEU A 260 8.19 7.51 -36.47
C LEU A 260 7.06 8.56 -36.44
N PRO A 261 6.89 9.44 -37.44
CA PRO A 261 5.78 10.40 -37.43
C PRO A 261 4.42 9.68 -37.49
N GLU A 262 4.27 8.65 -38.33
CA GLU A 262 3.03 7.89 -38.43
C GLU A 262 2.66 7.18 -37.11
N GLN A 263 3.65 6.63 -36.38
CA GLN A 263 3.40 6.05 -35.06
C GLN A 263 3.09 7.11 -34.00
N ARG A 264 3.73 8.27 -34.07
CA ARG A 264 3.40 9.41 -33.20
C ARG A 264 1.98 9.91 -33.44
N ASP A 265 1.57 10.01 -34.70
CA ASP A 265 0.23 10.44 -35.07
C ASP A 265 -0.83 9.42 -34.63
N LYS A 266 -0.54 8.11 -34.77
CA LYS A 266 -1.38 7.02 -34.23
C LYS A 266 -1.49 7.05 -32.71
N ALA A 267 -0.39 7.31 -32.01
CA ALA A 267 -0.39 7.47 -30.55
C ALA A 267 -1.20 8.71 -30.13
N ALA A 268 -1.07 9.82 -30.85
CA ALA A 268 -1.81 11.05 -30.61
C ALA A 268 -3.32 10.92 -30.97
N SER A 269 -3.67 10.11 -31.97
CA SER A 269 -5.08 9.79 -32.27
C SER A 269 -5.67 8.84 -31.24
N LEU A 270 -4.90 7.85 -30.78
CA LEU A 270 -5.31 6.95 -29.70
C LEU A 270 -5.52 7.69 -28.38
N ALA A 271 -4.60 8.58 -28.01
CA ALA A 271 -4.72 9.45 -26.83
C ALA A 271 -5.94 10.39 -26.91
N ARG A 272 -6.34 10.80 -28.11
CA ARG A 272 -7.58 11.58 -28.32
C ARG A 272 -8.85 10.72 -28.31
N SER A 273 -8.76 9.47 -28.74
CA SER A 273 -9.89 8.52 -28.73
C SER A 273 -10.16 7.89 -27.36
N VAL A 274 -9.17 7.93 -26.46
CA VAL A 274 -9.29 7.47 -25.07
C VAL A 274 -9.24 8.70 -24.15
N PRO A 275 -10.32 9.49 -24.05
CA PRO A 275 -10.44 10.46 -22.98
C PRO A 275 -10.64 9.66 -21.68
N LEU A 276 -9.57 9.50 -20.90
CA LEU A 276 -9.79 9.33 -19.46
C LEU A 276 -10.46 10.63 -19.00
N PRO A 277 -11.65 10.57 -18.37
CA PRO A 277 -12.30 11.76 -17.87
C PRO A 277 -11.42 12.34 -16.76
N SER A 278 -10.63 13.37 -17.07
CA SER A 278 -10.07 14.24 -16.05
C SER A 278 -11.25 15.02 -15.47
N PRO A 279 -11.68 14.74 -14.23
CA PRO A 279 -12.80 15.46 -13.65
C PRO A 279 -12.48 16.96 -13.67
N THR A 280 -13.34 17.73 -14.30
CA THR A 280 -13.13 19.18 -14.42
C THR A 280 -13.34 19.78 -13.03
N VAL A 281 -12.54 20.77 -12.63
CA VAL A 281 -12.67 21.48 -11.33
C VAL A 281 -14.13 21.82 -10.92
N PRO A 282 -15.01 22.34 -11.80
CA PRO A 282 -16.42 22.57 -11.46
C PRO A 282 -17.24 21.30 -11.19
N GLN A 283 -16.84 20.15 -11.74
CA GLN A 283 -17.49 18.87 -11.46
C GLN A 283 -17.12 18.38 -10.05
N LEU A 284 -15.84 18.47 -9.68
CA LEU A 284 -15.38 18.16 -8.32
C LEU A 284 -16.09 19.02 -7.27
N ALA A 285 -16.26 20.32 -7.53
CA ALA A 285 -16.97 21.21 -6.60
C ALA A 285 -18.45 20.80 -6.37
N ARG A 286 -19.13 20.33 -7.42
CA ARG A 286 -20.52 19.83 -7.30
C ARG A 286 -20.58 18.51 -6.54
N GLU A 287 -19.63 17.61 -6.80
CA GLU A 287 -19.53 16.34 -6.10
C GLU A 287 -19.18 16.54 -4.62
N GLU A 288 -18.32 17.51 -4.30
CA GLU A 288 -18.00 17.93 -2.93
C GLU A 288 -19.24 18.49 -2.21
N GLU A 289 -20.01 19.38 -2.86
CA GLU A 289 -21.24 19.92 -2.27
C GLU A 289 -22.28 18.82 -2.01
N ALA A 290 -22.45 17.90 -2.97
CA ALA A 290 -23.33 16.74 -2.79
C ALA A 290 -22.86 15.86 -1.63
N TYR A 291 -21.55 15.61 -1.51
CA TYR A 291 -20.98 14.84 -0.40
C TYR A 291 -21.20 15.53 0.94
N LEU A 292 -20.99 16.84 1.04
CA LEU A 292 -21.24 17.60 2.27
C LEU A 292 -22.70 17.57 2.68
N SER A 293 -23.63 17.63 1.71
CA SER A 293 -25.06 17.49 1.98
C SER A 293 -25.40 16.10 2.54
N LEU A 294 -24.79 15.05 1.98
CA LEU A 294 -24.98 13.67 2.45
C LEU A 294 -24.40 13.47 3.85
N LEU A 295 -23.24 14.08 4.13
CA LEU A 295 -22.62 14.04 5.45
C LEU A 295 -23.46 14.76 6.51
N ALA A 296 -24.07 15.89 6.16
CA ALA A 296 -25.02 16.58 7.04
C ALA A 296 -26.26 15.72 7.31
N HIS A 297 -26.80 15.06 6.28
CA HIS A 297 -27.93 14.15 6.44
C HIS A 297 -27.58 12.95 7.32
N LYS A 298 -26.40 12.34 7.12
CA LYS A 298 -25.90 11.24 7.95
C LYS A 298 -25.75 11.65 9.41
N ARG A 299 -25.22 12.85 9.69
CA ARG A 299 -25.12 13.38 11.06
C ARG A 299 -26.50 13.57 11.71
N ALA A 300 -27.50 14.02 10.94
CA ALA A 300 -28.86 14.15 11.44
C ALA A 300 -29.49 12.79 11.76
N LEU A 301 -29.30 11.78 10.90
CA LEU A 301 -29.72 10.40 11.14
C LEU A 301 -29.01 9.78 12.34
N ASP A 302 -27.70 9.95 12.47
CA ASP A 302 -26.95 9.47 13.62
C ASP A 302 -27.46 10.09 14.92
N ALA A 303 -27.77 11.39 14.93
CA ALA A 303 -28.33 12.06 16.08
C ALA A 303 -29.72 11.51 16.45
N GLN A 304 -30.53 11.17 15.45
CA GLN A 304 -31.81 10.50 15.67
C GLN A 304 -31.62 9.10 16.25
N VAL A 305 -30.69 8.30 15.71
CA VAL A 305 -30.40 6.94 16.20
C VAL A 305 -29.83 6.98 17.62
N ARG A 306 -28.94 7.92 17.92
CA ARG A 306 -28.39 8.11 19.28
C ARG A 306 -29.46 8.40 20.33
N ALA A 307 -30.55 9.09 19.95
CA ALA A 307 -31.65 9.33 20.88
C ALA A 307 -32.37 8.03 21.30
N PHE A 308 -32.18 6.93 20.57
CA PHE A 308 -32.72 5.61 20.87
C PHE A 308 -31.64 4.62 21.39
N GLU A 309 -30.44 5.11 21.73
CA GLU A 309 -29.36 4.28 22.28
C GLU A 309 -29.81 3.65 23.61
N GLY A 310 -29.85 2.31 23.67
CA GLY A 310 -30.26 1.55 24.85
C GLY A 310 -31.71 1.07 24.86
N LEU A 311 -32.55 1.46 23.87
CA LEU A 311 -33.91 0.90 23.76
C LEU A 311 -33.91 -0.45 23.02
N PRO A 312 -34.72 -1.43 23.48
CA PRO A 312 -34.98 -2.65 22.72
C PRO A 312 -35.50 -2.34 21.30
N PRO A 313 -35.17 -3.18 20.29
CA PRO A 313 -35.60 -2.98 18.90
C PRO A 313 -37.13 -3.12 18.72
N ASP A 314 -37.83 -3.70 19.70
CA ASP A 314 -39.29 -3.81 19.73
C ASP A 314 -39.91 -2.66 20.54
N ALA A 315 -40.78 -1.87 19.89
CA ALA A 315 -41.40 -0.68 20.47
C ALA A 315 -42.29 -1.00 21.68
N GLU A 316 -42.92 -2.17 21.72
CA GLU A 316 -43.76 -2.57 22.86
C GLU A 316 -42.91 -3.01 24.06
N GLN A 317 -41.76 -3.62 23.82
CA GLN A 317 -40.81 -4.00 24.90
C GLN A 317 -40.17 -2.76 25.53
N ALA A 318 -39.73 -1.80 24.72
CA ALA A 318 -39.19 -0.54 25.23
C ALA A 318 -40.22 0.24 26.08
N ARG A 319 -41.51 0.17 25.73
CA ARG A 319 -42.59 0.77 26.54
C ARG A 319 -42.77 0.07 27.88
N GLN A 320 -42.71 -1.26 27.90
CA GLN A 320 -42.82 -2.03 29.14
C GLN A 320 -41.66 -1.75 30.10
N GLU A 321 -40.43 -1.66 29.59
CA GLU A 321 -39.26 -1.32 30.39
C GLU A 321 -39.34 0.11 30.95
N LEU A 322 -39.77 1.08 30.13
CA LEU A 322 -39.99 2.45 30.59
C LEU A 322 -41.07 2.55 31.67
N GLU A 323 -42.16 1.80 31.52
CA GLU A 323 -43.23 1.78 32.52
C GLU A 323 -42.75 1.12 33.82
N GLY A 324 -41.97 0.03 33.73
CA GLY A 324 -41.32 -0.59 34.89
C GLY A 324 -40.39 0.36 35.64
N LEU A 325 -39.53 1.10 34.92
CA LEU A 325 -38.66 2.11 35.53
C LEU A 325 -39.43 3.27 36.17
N ARG A 326 -40.57 3.68 35.58
CA ARG A 326 -41.45 4.70 36.17
C ARG A 326 -42.12 4.22 37.44
N GLU A 327 -42.56 2.97 37.48
CA GLU A 327 -43.11 2.36 38.69
C GLU A 327 -42.04 2.30 39.80
N GLU A 328 -40.80 1.93 39.46
CA GLU A 328 -39.67 1.94 40.40
C GLU A 328 -39.36 3.35 40.93
N LEU A 329 -39.33 4.36 40.06
CA LEU A 329 -39.15 5.75 40.49
C LEU A 329 -40.28 6.23 41.40
N THR A 330 -41.53 5.87 41.08
CA THR A 330 -42.69 6.23 41.91
C THR A 330 -42.61 5.54 43.28
N ARG A 331 -42.17 4.28 43.31
CA ARG A 331 -41.96 3.53 44.56
C ARG A 331 -40.82 4.13 45.40
N LEU A 332 -39.70 4.50 44.78
CA LEU A 332 -38.58 5.15 45.46
C LEU A 332 -38.98 6.54 45.98
N ALA A 333 -39.74 7.30 45.21
CA ALA A 333 -40.29 8.58 45.63
C ALA A 333 -41.24 8.41 46.83
N GLY A 334 -42.16 7.44 46.79
CA GLY A 334 -43.05 7.14 47.91
C GLY A 334 -42.29 6.73 49.18
N ARG A 335 -41.27 5.86 49.05
CA ARG A 335 -40.40 5.50 50.18
C ARG A 335 -39.63 6.70 50.72
N ARG A 336 -39.13 7.58 49.86
CA ARG A 336 -38.46 8.82 50.27
C ARG A 336 -39.43 9.70 51.06
N ASP A 337 -40.65 9.85 50.57
CA ASP A 337 -41.66 10.70 51.19
C ASP A 337 -42.13 10.12 52.54
N GLU A 338 -42.29 8.79 52.66
CA GLU A 338 -42.57 8.10 53.93
C GLU A 338 -41.45 8.31 54.97
N VAL A 339 -40.18 8.17 54.53
CA VAL A 339 -39.03 8.43 55.39
C VAL A 339 -39.00 9.90 55.81
N PHE A 340 -39.30 10.81 54.88
CA PHE A 340 -39.34 12.24 55.15
C PHE A 340 -40.44 12.61 56.15
N GLU A 341 -41.68 12.14 55.95
CA GLU A 341 -42.78 12.31 56.91
C GLU A 341 -42.42 11.74 58.28
N GLY A 342 -41.80 10.57 58.33
CA GLY A 342 -41.32 9.97 59.57
C GLY A 342 -40.22 10.78 60.29
N LEU A 343 -39.39 11.52 59.55
CA LEU A 343 -38.43 12.47 60.14
C LEU A 343 -39.13 13.76 60.61
N VAL A 344 -40.08 14.29 59.82
CA VAL A 344 -40.84 15.50 60.17
C VAL A 344 -41.69 15.28 61.42
N GLU A 345 -42.39 14.14 61.55
CA GLU A 345 -43.19 13.81 62.74
C GLU A 345 -42.34 13.69 64.01
N ARG A 346 -41.09 13.22 63.89
CA ARG A 346 -40.15 13.10 65.03
C ARG A 346 -39.61 14.45 65.48
N GLU A 347 -39.37 15.37 64.53
CA GLU A 347 -38.81 16.69 64.80
C GLU A 347 -39.87 17.75 65.11
N THR A 348 -41.15 17.52 64.77
CA THR A 348 -42.24 18.42 65.18
C THR A 348 -42.53 18.27 66.69
N PRO A 349 -42.31 19.34 67.51
CA PRO A 349 -42.65 19.27 68.92
C PRO A 349 -44.16 19.11 69.03
N ARG A 350 -44.62 18.03 69.70
CA ARG A 350 -46.02 17.84 70.07
C ARG A 350 -46.50 19.10 70.81
N LYS A 351 -47.22 19.98 70.12
CA LYS A 351 -47.87 21.14 70.73
C LYS A 351 -48.91 20.58 71.68
N GLY A 352 -48.56 20.49 72.96
CA GLY A 352 -49.46 20.15 74.05
C GLY A 352 -50.60 21.17 74.09
N GLY A 353 -51.69 20.86 73.40
CA GLY A 353 -52.98 21.50 73.57
C GLY A 353 -53.63 20.93 74.84
N GLY A 354 -53.66 21.75 75.89
CA GLY A 354 -54.12 21.37 77.22
C GLY A 354 -55.60 21.02 77.32
N VAL A 355 -55.98 20.53 78.51
CA VAL A 355 -57.38 20.41 78.92
C VAL A 355 -57.56 21.06 80.29
N ARG A 356 -58.53 21.99 80.30
CA ARG A 356 -59.13 22.69 81.44
C ARG A 356 -59.83 21.72 82.40
N ARG A 357 -59.71 21.92 83.71
CA ARG A 357 -60.80 22.29 84.64
C ARG A 357 -60.28 22.48 86.05
#